data_AF-A0A6J6YQG7-F1
#
_entry.id   AF-A0A6J6YQG7-F1
#
_cell.length_a   1.000
_cell.length_b   1.000
_cell.length_c   1.000
_cell.angle_alpha   90.00
_cell.angle_beta   90.00
_cell.angle_gamma   90.00
#
_symmetry.space_group_name_H-M   'P 1'
#
loop_
_entity.id
_entity.type
_entity.pdbx_description
1 polymer ?
#
loop_
_entity_poly.entity_id
_entity_poly.type
_entity_poly.pdbx_seq_one_letter_code
_entity_poly.pdbx_strand_id
1 'polypeptide(L)' 'MPDRITDPNERDIDYVWMFDNLEGISIERWFHQAGCRRWHTVERNTITDSVEP' A
#
# COMPACT_ATOMS: atom_id res chain seq x y z
N MET A 1 3.48 10.94 2.89
CA MET A 1 4.43 11.69 3.72
C MET A 1 3.62 12.64 4.58
N PRO A 2 3.58 12.46 5.91
CA PRO A 2 2.91 13.39 6.82
C PRO A 2 3.54 14.77 6.76
N ASP A 3 2.73 15.84 6.76
CA ASP A 3 3.22 17.23 6.73
C ASP A 3 4.06 17.61 7.97
N ARG A 4 3.98 16.81 9.04
CA ARG A 4 4.77 16.99 10.26
C ARG A 4 6.26 16.65 10.11
N ILE A 5 6.68 15.92 9.07
CA ILE A 5 8.07 15.55 8.83
C ILE A 5 8.70 16.58 7.89
N THR A 6 9.55 17.45 8.43
CA THR A 6 10.13 18.58 7.69
C THR A 6 11.59 18.37 7.29
N ASP A 7 12.33 17.52 8.02
CA ASP A 7 13.72 17.19 7.67
C ASP A 7 13.79 16.34 6.39
N PRO A 8 14.61 16.72 5.39
CA PRO A 8 14.68 15.99 4.12
C PRO A 8 15.10 14.52 4.26
N ASN A 9 16.03 14.19 5.15
CA ASN A 9 16.49 12.81 5.32
C ASN A 9 15.40 11.97 6.01
N GLU A 10 14.71 12.54 6.99
CA GLU A 10 13.58 11.86 7.64
C GLU A 10 12.43 11.62 6.65
N ARG A 11 12.19 12.54 5.71
CA ARG A 11 11.20 12.34 4.64
C ARG A 11 11.59 11.22 3.68
N ASP A 12 12.86 11.11 3.32
CA ASP A 12 13.35 10.01 2.48
C ASP A 12 13.18 8.65 3.18
N ILE A 13 13.45 8.60 4.50
CA ILE A 13 13.25 7.39 5.30
C ILE A 13 11.77 7.00 5.35
N ASP A 14 10.87 7.96 5.64
CA ASP A 14 9.42 7.73 5.65
C ASP A 14 8.93 7.19 4.30
N TYR A 15 9.39 7.80 3.19
CA TYR A 15 8.98 7.43 1.84
C TYR A 15 9.37 6.01 1.44
N VAL A 16 10.58 5.59 1.77
CA VAL A 16 11.12 4.32 1.30
C VAL A 16 10.74 3.17 2.23
N TRP A 17 10.59 3.42 3.53
CA TRP A 17 10.55 2.35 4.53
C TRP A 17 9.27 2.30 5.36
N MET A 18 8.46 3.36 5.39
CA MET A 18 7.23 3.38 6.18
C MET A 18 6.02 3.17 5.29
N PHE A 19 5.33 2.05 5.50
CA PHE A 19 4.12 1.66 4.77
C PHE A 19 2.96 1.46 5.74
N ASP A 20 1.75 1.74 5.28
CA ASP A 20 0.54 1.47 6.05
C ASP A 20 0.32 -0.06 6.16
N ASN A 21 -0.04 -0.51 7.36
CA ASN A 21 -0.38 -1.90 7.66
C ASN A 21 -1.73 -1.96 8.37
N LEU A 22 -2.79 -1.64 7.62
CA LEU A 22 -4.13 -1.49 8.17
C LEU A 22 -4.73 -2.86 8.52
N GLU A 23 -5.24 -2.97 9.74
CA GLU A 23 -6.20 -4.01 10.12
C GLU A 23 -7.59 -3.60 9.63
N GLY A 24 -8.18 -4.39 8.73
CA GLY A 24 -9.43 -4.06 8.06
C GLY A 24 -9.21 -3.69 6.60
N ILE A 25 -9.93 -2.68 6.10
CA ILE A 25 -9.90 -2.32 4.67
C ILE A 25 -8.56 -1.67 4.31
N SER A 26 -7.83 -2.27 3.37
CA SER A 26 -6.55 -1.81 2.83
C SER A 26 -6.60 -1.68 1.31
N ILE A 27 -5.97 -0.62 0.78
CA ILE A 27 -5.80 -0.42 -0.66
C ILE A 27 -4.43 -0.97 -1.06
N GLU A 28 -4.44 -2.04 -1.84
CA GLU A 28 -3.23 -2.78 -2.20
C GLU A 28 -2.94 -2.74 -3.71
N ARG A 29 -1.68 -2.96 -4.08
CA ARG A 29 -1.22 -3.07 -5.47
C ARG A 29 -0.77 -4.49 -5.75
N TRP A 30 -1.46 -5.16 -6.67
CA TRP A 30 -1.15 -6.55 -7.04
C TRP A 30 -0.64 -6.61 -8.48
N PHE A 31 0.44 -7.36 -8.71
CA PHE A 31 0.99 -7.56 -10.05
C PHE A 31 0.57 -8.92 -10.60
N HIS A 32 -0.14 -8.91 -11.74
CA HIS A 32 -0.63 -10.14 -12.37
C HIS A 32 0.50 -10.84 -13.17
N GLN A 33 1.46 -11.40 -12.43
CA GLN A 33 2.70 -11.96 -12.98
C GLN A 33 2.46 -13.07 -13.99
N ALA A 34 1.60 -14.04 -13.65
CA ALA A 34 1.32 -15.22 -14.47
C ALA A 34 0.30 -14.98 -15.59
N GLY A 35 -0.06 -13.73 -15.85
CA GLY A 35 -1.08 -13.38 -16.84
C GLY A 35 -0.73 -12.12 -17.60
N CYS A 36 -1.57 -11.09 -17.44
CA CYS A 36 -1.50 -9.89 -18.29
C CYS A 36 -0.31 -8.96 -17.97
N ARG A 37 0.47 -9.23 -16.92
CA ARG A 37 1.62 -8.43 -16.47
C ARG A 37 1.28 -6.96 -16.23
N ARG A 38 0.09 -6.72 -15.67
CA ARG A 38 -0.37 -5.39 -15.27
C ARG A 38 -0.55 -5.32 -13.76
N TRP A 39 -0.43 -4.11 -13.26
CA TRP A 39 -0.76 -3.77 -11.88
C TRP A 39 -2.25 -3.53 -11.76
N HIS A 40 -2.84 -4.08 -10.71
CA HIS A 40 -4.20 -3.82 -10.28
C HIS A 40 -4.17 -3.13 -8.92
N THR A 41 -5.08 -2.18 -8.71
CA THR A 41 -5.36 -1.65 -7.38
C THR A 41 -6.59 -2.37 -6.88
N VAL A 42 -6.53 -2.92 -5.67
CA VAL A 42 -7.64 -3.65 -5.06
C VAL A 42 -7.94 -3.10 -3.68
N GLU A 43 -9.20 -3.14 -3.28
CA GLU A 43 -9.61 -2.94 -1.90
C GLU A 43 -9.81 -4.31 -1.26
N ARG A 44 -9.04 -4.61 -0.21
CA ARG A 44 -9.09 -5.89 0.50
C ARG A 44 -9.32 -5.66 1.99
N ASN A 45 -10.24 -6.42 2.56
CA ASN A 45 -10.35 -6.52 4.02
C ASN A 45 -9.30 -7.51 4.54
N THR A 46 -8.29 -7.04 5.25
CA THR A 46 -7.16 -7.84 5.74
C THR A 46 -7.53 -8.80 6.89
N ILE A 47 -8.73 -8.66 7.47
CA ILE A 47 -9.26 -9.57 8.51
C ILE A 47 -9.93 -10.79 7.87
N THR A 48 -10.68 -10.60 6.79
CA THR A 48 -11.53 -11.63 6.16
C THR A 48 -11.01 -12.13 4.82
N ASP A 49 -10.01 -11.47 4.26
CA ASP A 49 -9.46 -11.69 2.90
C ASP A 49 -10.46 -11.47 1.76
N SER A 50 -11.58 -10.80 2.03
CA SER A 50 -12.54 -10.43 0.99
C SER A 50 -12.01 -9.27 0.14
N VAL A 51 -12.07 -9.42 -1.17
CA VAL A 51 -11.68 -8.39 -2.15
C VAL A 51 -12.93 -7.88 -2.85
N GLU A 52 -13.14 -6.58 -2.85
CA GLU A 52 -14.19 -5.94 -3.64
C GLU A 52 -13.64 -5.48 -5.02
N PRO A 53 -14.42 -5.60 -6.10
CA PRO A 53 -14.01 -5.26 -7.46
C PRO A 53 -13.88 -3.75 -7.73
#